data_AF-A0A822BHR8-F1
#
_entry.id   AF-A0A822BHR8-F1
#
_cell.length_a   1.000
_cell.length_b   1.000
_cell.length_c   1.000
_cell.angle_alpha   90.00
_cell.angle_beta   90.00
_cell.angle_gamma   90.00
#
_symmetry.space_group_name_H-M   'P 1'
#
loop_
_entity.id
_entity.type
_entity.pdbx_description
1 polymer ?
#
loop_
_entity_poly.entity_id
_entity_poly.type
_entity_poly.pdbx_seq_one_letter_code
_entity_poly.pdbx_strand_id
1 'polypeptide(L)'
;ENFACLFLFSDVRISNRLDEVDKWRKALEYTIQDVDREVQTMQSVKEQCERYLEHMRSPLDITLENHVTRDGRKAIDNVDDEAERELKKEVYVIDGIKRQLHQQVQTAFDQIARLTEAKQQLIRV
;
A
#
# COMPACT_ATOMS: atom_id res chain seq x y z
N GLU A 1 -34.01 -16.38 52.94
CA GLU A 1 -32.93 -15.40 52.74
C GLU A 1 -31.78 -15.92 51.86
N ASN A 2 -31.23 -17.12 52.10
CA ASN A 2 -30.12 -17.67 51.28
C ASN A 2 -30.41 -17.86 49.77
N PHE A 3 -31.63 -18.23 49.37
CA PHE A 3 -31.96 -18.46 47.95
C PHE A 3 -32.01 -17.17 47.11
N ALA A 4 -32.48 -16.06 47.68
CA ALA A 4 -32.56 -14.77 46.99
C ALA A 4 -31.17 -14.16 46.76
N CYS A 5 -30.26 -14.31 47.72
CA CYS A 5 -28.88 -13.86 47.61
C CYS A 5 -28.10 -14.67 46.55
N LEU A 6 -28.31 -16.00 46.48
CA LEU A 6 -27.71 -16.86 45.46
C LEU A 6 -28.23 -16.52 44.04
N PHE A 7 -29.52 -16.22 43.92
CA PHE A 7 -30.15 -15.83 42.65
C PHE A 7 -29.63 -14.47 42.16
N LEU A 8 -29.59 -13.45 43.04
CA LEU A 8 -29.02 -12.14 42.74
C LEU A 8 -27.53 -12.22 42.37
N PHE A 9 -26.74 -13.05 43.07
CA PHE A 9 -25.33 -13.25 42.73
C PHE A 9 -25.14 -13.92 41.36
N SER A 10 -26.03 -14.87 41.01
CA SER A 10 -26.04 -15.51 39.70
C SER A 10 -26.38 -14.53 38.58
N ASP A 11 -27.41 -13.70 38.76
CA ASP A 11 -27.82 -12.69 37.78
C ASP A 11 -26.72 -11.64 37.55
N VAL A 12 -26.09 -11.15 38.62
CA VAL A 12 -24.98 -10.19 38.51
C VAL A 12 -23.78 -10.80 37.78
N ARG A 13 -23.45 -12.07 38.04
CA ARG A 13 -22.34 -12.75 37.35
C ARG A 13 -22.61 -12.95 35.87
N ILE A 14 -23.85 -13.30 35.49
CA ILE A 14 -24.25 -13.44 34.09
C ILE A 14 -24.24 -12.07 33.39
N SER A 15 -24.76 -11.03 34.05
CA SER A 15 -24.71 -9.65 33.54
C SER A 15 -23.28 -9.19 33.27
N ASN A 16 -22.35 -9.41 34.21
CA ASN A 16 -20.95 -9.03 34.03
C ASN A 16 -20.30 -9.74 32.83
N ARG A 17 -20.58 -11.04 32.65
CA ARG A 17 -20.09 -11.79 31.48
C ARG A 17 -20.71 -11.29 30.18
N LEU A 18 -21.99 -10.89 30.20
CA LEU A 18 -22.65 -10.30 29.04
C LEU A 18 -22.00 -8.97 28.66
N ASP A 19 -21.70 -8.12 29.64
CA ASP A 19 -21.00 -6.85 29.42
C ASP A 19 -19.58 -7.05 28.89
N GLU A 20 -18.86 -8.05 29.40
CA GLU A 20 -17.54 -8.44 28.88
C GLU A 20 -17.63 -8.90 27.42
N VAL A 21 -18.57 -9.80 27.11
CA VAL A 21 -18.79 -10.26 25.73
C VAL A 21 -19.16 -9.11 24.80
N ASP A 22 -20.01 -8.18 25.24
CA ASP A 22 -20.39 -7.01 24.44
C ASP A 22 -19.20 -6.07 24.21
N LYS A 23 -18.33 -5.88 25.21
CA LYS A 23 -17.09 -5.11 25.05
C LYS A 23 -16.16 -5.75 24.02
N TRP A 24 -15.94 -7.06 24.08
CA TRP A 24 -15.11 -7.77 23.11
C TRP A 24 -15.71 -7.75 21.71
N ARG A 25 -17.03 -7.89 21.59
CA ARG A 25 -17.76 -7.75 20.32
C ARG A 25 -17.52 -6.38 19.69
N LYS A 26 -17.70 -5.30 20.46
CA LYS A 26 -17.46 -3.94 19.97
C LYS A 26 -16.00 -3.72 19.60
N ALA A 27 -15.05 -4.19 20.41
CA ALA A 27 -13.62 -4.08 20.12
C ALA A 27 -13.25 -4.81 18.81
N LEU A 28 -13.82 -5.99 18.56
CA LEU A 28 -13.65 -6.72 17.31
C LEU A 28 -14.22 -5.95 16.13
N GLU A 29 -15.42 -5.40 16.25
CA GLU A 29 -16.06 -4.59 15.21
C GLU A 29 -15.24 -3.35 14.87
N TYR A 30 -14.72 -2.63 15.87
CA TYR A 30 -13.80 -1.50 15.65
C TYR A 30 -12.52 -1.93 14.93
N THR A 31 -11.93 -3.06 15.33
CA THR A 31 -10.71 -3.59 14.70
C THR A 31 -10.95 -3.91 13.23
N ILE A 32 -12.09 -4.54 12.90
CA ILE A 32 -12.47 -4.83 11.51
C ILE A 32 -12.60 -3.53 10.69
N GLN A 33 -13.25 -2.51 11.25
CA GLN A 33 -13.39 -1.21 10.59
C GLN A 33 -12.02 -0.52 10.37
N ASP A 34 -11.10 -0.62 11.32
CA ASP A 34 -9.77 -0.04 11.21
C ASP A 34 -8.96 -0.73 10.10
N VAL A 35 -9.00 -2.06 10.04
CA VAL A 35 -8.36 -2.83 8.96
C VAL A 35 -8.95 -2.45 7.59
N ASP A 36 -10.26 -2.24 7.50
CA ASP A 36 -10.89 -1.79 6.26
C ASP A 36 -10.39 -0.42 5.79
N ARG A 37 -10.26 0.55 6.72
CA ARG A 37 -9.70 1.87 6.39
C ARG A 37 -8.24 1.76 5.95
N GLU A 38 -7.44 0.90 6.60
CA GLU A 38 -6.05 0.68 6.22
C GLU A 38 -5.95 0.06 4.82
N VAL A 39 -6.74 -0.97 4.51
CA VAL A 39 -6.78 -1.59 3.18
C VAL A 39 -7.17 -0.58 2.10
N GLN A 40 -8.20 0.23 2.33
CA GLN A 40 -8.61 1.28 1.37
C GLN A 40 -7.52 2.32 1.15
N THR A 41 -6.84 2.74 2.22
CA THR A 41 -5.74 3.70 2.13
C THR A 41 -4.59 3.12 1.32
N MET A 42 -4.21 1.87 1.60
CA MET A 42 -3.13 1.18 0.89
C MET A 42 -3.47 0.96 -0.59
N GLN A 43 -4.72 0.62 -0.91
CA GLN A 43 -5.20 0.52 -2.29
C GLN A 43 -5.07 1.85 -3.03
N SER A 44 -5.49 2.96 -2.42
CA SER A 44 -5.36 4.30 -3.01
C SER A 44 -3.90 4.66 -3.28
N VAL A 45 -2.99 4.37 -2.35
CA VAL A 45 -1.55 4.64 -2.52
C VAL A 45 -0.97 3.76 -3.64
N LYS A 46 -1.34 2.48 -3.70
CA LYS A 46 -0.92 1.57 -4.77
C LYS A 46 -1.36 2.10 -6.15
N GLU A 47 -2.62 2.48 -6.30
CA GLU A 47 -3.16 3.04 -7.55
C GLU A 47 -2.45 4.33 -7.96
N GLN A 48 -2.14 5.21 -6.99
CA GLN A 48 -1.36 6.43 -7.26
C GLN A 48 0.04 6.09 -7.77
N CYS A 49 0.73 5.13 -7.15
CA CYS A 49 2.04 4.68 -7.60
C CYS A 49 2.00 4.09 -9.02
N GLU A 50 0.97 3.31 -9.34
CA GLU A 50 0.76 2.76 -10.69
C GLU A 50 0.53 3.87 -11.72
N ARG A 51 -0.28 4.88 -11.40
CA ARG A 51 -0.44 6.07 -12.26
C ARG A 51 0.87 6.83 -12.46
N TYR A 52 1.66 7.04 -11.40
CA TYR A 52 2.96 7.69 -11.53
C TYR A 52 3.91 6.89 -12.45
N LEU A 53 3.91 5.56 -12.35
CA LEU A 53 4.67 4.70 -13.27
C LEU A 53 4.24 4.86 -14.73
N GLU A 54 2.94 4.94 -14.98
CA GLU A 54 2.39 5.20 -16.32
C GLU A 54 2.83 6.58 -16.84
N HIS A 55 2.75 7.62 -16.00
CA HIS A 55 3.17 8.97 -16.37
C HIS A 55 4.67 9.06 -16.66
N MET A 56 5.51 8.30 -15.96
CA MET A 56 6.97 8.26 -16.19
C MET A 56 7.37 7.60 -17.51
N ARG A 57 6.48 6.82 -18.12
CA ARG A 57 6.76 6.16 -19.40
C ARG A 57 7.05 7.17 -20.51
N SER A 58 6.22 8.20 -20.63
CA SER A 58 6.35 9.18 -21.72
C SER A 58 7.66 9.99 -21.65
N PRO A 59 8.06 10.56 -20.50
CA PRO A 59 9.37 11.20 -20.36
C PRO A 59 10.54 10.27 -20.69
N LEU A 60 10.50 9.02 -20.23
CA LEU A 60 11.57 8.05 -20.53
C LEU A 60 11.68 7.76 -22.03
N ASP A 61 10.55 7.55 -22.70
CA ASP A 61 10.52 7.28 -24.14
C ASP A 61 11.10 8.47 -24.93
N ILE A 62 10.78 9.70 -24.53
CA ILE A 62 11.32 10.93 -25.12
C ILE A 62 12.83 11.05 -24.90
N THR A 63 13.31 10.85 -23.66
CA THR A 63 14.75 10.91 -23.36
C THR A 63 15.53 9.85 -24.15
N LEU A 64 14.96 8.65 -24.30
CA LEU A 64 15.58 7.58 -25.08
C LEU A 64 15.61 7.92 -26.58
N GLU A 65 14.52 8.45 -27.14
CA GLU A 65 14.47 8.92 -28.53
C GLU A 65 15.51 10.02 -28.79
N ASN A 66 15.63 10.97 -27.87
CA ASN A 66 16.64 12.03 -27.94
C ASN A 66 18.06 11.46 -27.94
N HIS A 67 18.34 10.49 -27.07
CA HIS A 67 19.63 9.82 -27.01
C HIS A 67 19.94 9.06 -28.32
N VAL A 68 19.00 8.25 -28.83
CA VAL A 68 19.15 7.52 -30.10
C VAL A 68 19.39 8.47 -31.28
N THR A 69 18.65 9.59 -31.32
CA THR A 69 18.81 10.61 -32.37
C THR A 69 20.20 11.24 -32.36
N ARG A 70 20.76 11.45 -31.17
CA ARG A 70 22.10 12.02 -31.00
C ARG A 70 23.20 11.02 -31.30
N ASP A 71 23.06 9.78 -30.85
CA ASP A 71 24.00 8.70 -31.13
C ASP A 71 24.08 8.36 -32.63
N GLY A 72 22.98 8.58 -33.37
CA GLY A 72 22.94 8.45 -34.83
C GLY A 72 23.70 9.53 -35.62
N ARG A 73 24.22 10.58 -34.98
CA ARG A 73 25.03 11.62 -35.63
C ARG A 73 26.37 11.04 -36.07
N LYS A 74 27.02 11.67 -37.05
CA LYS A 74 28.25 11.14 -37.67
C LYS A 74 29.40 12.14 -37.60
N ALA A 75 30.62 11.61 -37.62
CA ALA A 75 31.86 12.38 -37.68
C ALA A 75 31.92 13.44 -36.58
N ILE A 76 32.18 14.70 -36.95
CA ILE A 76 32.36 15.81 -36.02
C ILE A 76 31.08 16.17 -35.24
N ASP A 77 29.91 15.73 -35.70
CA ASP A 77 28.63 16.01 -35.06
C ASP A 77 28.28 15.00 -33.94
N ASN A 78 29.02 13.89 -33.83
CA ASN A 78 28.91 12.96 -32.71
C ASN A 78 29.89 13.36 -31.61
N VAL A 79 29.37 14.02 -30.57
CA VAL A 79 30.15 14.61 -29.49
C VAL A 79 29.54 14.22 -28.14
N ASP A 80 30.40 13.82 -27.20
CA ASP A 80 30.03 13.61 -25.79
C ASP A 80 29.98 14.97 -25.05
N ASP A 81 29.00 15.77 -25.43
CA ASP A 81 28.74 17.09 -24.84
C ASP A 81 27.95 16.98 -23.52
N GLU A 82 27.65 18.12 -22.92
CA GLU A 82 26.86 18.16 -21.68
C GLU A 82 25.44 17.62 -21.85
N ALA A 83 24.82 17.85 -23.01
CA ALA A 83 23.47 17.37 -23.27
C ALA A 83 23.43 15.83 -23.31
N GLU A 84 24.45 15.19 -23.89
CA GLU A 84 24.59 13.74 -23.92
C GLU A 84 24.72 13.13 -22.51
N ARG A 85 25.50 13.77 -21.64
CA ARG A 85 25.65 13.35 -20.24
C ARG A 85 24.36 13.50 -19.44
N GLU A 86 23.66 14.62 -19.61
CA GLU A 86 22.40 14.84 -18.89
C GLU A 86 21.29 13.89 -19.38
N LEU A 87 21.24 13.53 -20.67
CA LEU A 87 20.31 12.49 -21.16
C LEU A 87 20.55 11.13 -20.51
N LYS A 88 21.82 10.68 -20.44
CA LYS A 88 22.16 9.40 -19.77
C LYS A 88 21.78 9.41 -18.29
N LYS A 89 22.01 10.55 -17.62
CA LYS A 89 21.64 10.76 -16.22
C LYS A 89 20.13 10.79 -16.01
N GLU A 90 19.37 11.42 -16.90
CA GLU A 90 17.91 11.44 -16.86
C GLU A 90 17.35 10.02 -17.00
N VAL A 91 17.84 9.22 -17.96
CA VAL A 91 17.49 7.79 -18.08
C VAL A 91 17.78 7.06 -16.77
N TYR A 92 18.99 7.21 -16.22
CA TYR A 92 19.37 6.55 -14.96
C TYR A 92 18.45 6.91 -13.79
N VAL A 93 18.11 8.19 -13.64
CA VAL A 93 17.26 8.67 -12.54
C VAL A 93 15.83 8.17 -12.71
N ILE A 94 15.23 8.30 -13.90
CA ILE A 94 13.87 7.84 -14.16
C ILE A 94 13.76 6.33 -13.93
N ASP A 95 14.74 5.56 -14.42
CA ASP A 95 14.73 4.11 -14.28
C ASP A 95 14.91 3.67 -12.82
N GLY A 96 15.73 4.41 -12.05
CA GLY A 96 15.85 4.23 -10.60
C GLY A 96 14.54 4.48 -9.86
N ILE A 97 13.84 5.57 -10.17
CA ILE A 97 12.55 5.90 -9.56
C ILE A 97 11.49 4.85 -9.92
N LYS A 98 11.44 4.40 -11.19
CA LYS A 98 10.51 3.35 -11.62
C LYS A 98 10.73 2.05 -10.84
N ARG A 99 11.97 1.63 -10.61
CA ARG A 99 12.28 0.43 -9.80
C ARG A 99 11.78 0.58 -8.36
N GLN A 100 12.00 1.75 -7.75
CA GLN A 100 11.52 2.02 -6.40
C GLN A 100 9.99 1.99 -6.34
N LEU A 101 9.30 2.65 -7.27
CA LEU A 101 7.84 2.64 -7.36
C LEU A 101 7.28 1.22 -7.57
N HIS A 102 7.89 0.42 -8.44
CA HIS A 102 7.50 -0.98 -8.61
C HIS A 102 7.63 -1.77 -7.32
N GLN A 103 8.74 -1.61 -6.59
CA GLN A 103 8.94 -2.27 -5.30
C GLN A 103 7.87 -1.86 -4.27
N GLN A 104 7.50 -0.57 -4.23
CA GLN A 104 6.44 -0.07 -3.36
C GLN A 104 5.07 -0.65 -3.73
N VAL A 105 4.74 -0.72 -5.02
CA VAL A 105 3.49 -1.33 -5.52
C VAL A 105 3.40 -2.80 -5.10
N GLN A 106 4.48 -3.57 -5.25
CA GLN A 106 4.50 -4.98 -4.84
C GLN A 106 4.36 -5.13 -3.33
N THR A 107 5.07 -4.31 -2.55
CA THR A 107 4.97 -4.32 -1.09
C THR A 107 3.55 -3.99 -0.61
N ALA A 108 2.93 -2.97 -1.22
CA ALA A 108 1.55 -2.59 -0.92
C ALA A 108 0.56 -3.71 -1.28
N PHE A 109 0.76 -4.37 -2.43
CA PHE A 109 -0.06 -5.53 -2.83
C PHE A 109 0.00 -6.67 -1.81
N ASP A 110 1.21 -7.04 -1.38
CA ASP A 110 1.40 -8.09 -0.36
C ASP A 110 0.78 -7.69 0.98
N GLN A 111 0.94 -6.44 1.39
CA GLN A 111 0.36 -5.92 2.64
C GLN A 111 -1.17 -5.95 2.60
N ILE A 112 -1.78 -5.54 1.48
CA ILE A 112 -3.23 -5.62 1.27
C ILE A 112 -3.71 -7.07 1.37
N ALA A 113 -2.99 -8.01 0.75
CA ALA A 113 -3.36 -9.43 0.81
C ALA A 113 -3.34 -9.96 2.26
N ARG A 114 -2.28 -9.65 3.02
CA ARG A 114 -2.16 -10.05 4.43
C ARG A 114 -3.24 -9.44 5.32
N LEU A 115 -3.51 -8.14 5.18
CA LEU A 115 -4.57 -7.46 5.94
C LEU A 115 -5.94 -8.02 5.62
N THR A 116 -6.20 -8.33 4.33
CA THR A 116 -7.45 -8.94 3.90
C THR A 116 -7.63 -10.33 4.51
N GLU A 117 -6.57 -11.15 4.54
CA GLU A 117 -6.59 -12.45 5.20
C GLU A 117 -6.83 -12.33 6.71
N ALA A 118 -6.11 -11.44 7.39
CA ALA A 118 -6.29 -11.19 8.82
C ALA A 118 -7.73 -10.75 9.14
N LYS A 119 -8.31 -9.87 8.32
CA LYS A 119 -9.72 -9.48 8.42
C LYS A 119 -10.66 -10.68 8.29
N GLN A 120 -10.43 -11.56 7.30
CA GLN A 120 -11.25 -12.75 7.12
C GLN A 120 -11.17 -13.69 8.33
N GLN A 121 -10.02 -13.78 8.99
CA GLN A 121 -9.88 -14.55 10.22
C GLN A 121 -10.66 -13.92 11.37
N LEU A 122 -10.60 -12.58 11.54
CA LEU A 122 -11.35 -11.86 12.57
C LEU A 122 -12.86 -11.98 12.42
N ILE A 123 -13.38 -12.01 11.18
CA ILE A 123 -14.82 -12.18 10.91
C ILE A 123 -15.32 -13.59 11.23
N ARG A 124 -14.43 -14.60 11.22
CA ARG A 124 -14.78 -16.00 11.47
C ARG A 124 -14.82 -16.36 12.97
N VAL A 125 -14.37 -15.47 13.85
CA VAL A 125 -14.41 -15.63 15.32
C VAL A 125 -15.82 -15.36 15.82
#